data_AF-A0A1U9K4P4-F1
#
_entry.id   AF-A0A1U9K4P4-F1
#
_cell.length_a   1.000
_cell.length_b   1.000
_cell.length_c   1.000
_cell.angle_alpha   90.00
_cell.angle_beta   90.00
_cell.angle_gamma   90.00
#
_symmetry.space_group_name_H-M   'P 1'
#
loop_
_entity.id
_entity.type
_entity.pdbx_description
1 polymer ?
#
loop_
_entity_poly.entity_id
_entity_poly.type
_entity_poly.pdbx_seq_one_letter_code
_entity_poly.pdbx_strand_id
1 'polypeptide(L)'
;MDYFQNALYTYDRYHLKTWIKQALSNRSKQERQRVYEAADAHDPSAMLAAIAEAEKAETDVEKQAEIAGLREFILENQEAFRDYRERLKEKGVDTSGMRPMGSAESNMNLMSKRLKKNGYSWSRSGLGAMVNAMIHLFEGTLVDVLRPFATDRVSEEETPKGMPSMAHFLKQKTQESIGARSGRLPALEGRDQTKPFALALRGLTGLSEL
;
A
#
# COMPACT_ATOMS: atom_id res chain seq x y z
N MET A 1 2.25 7.28 28.68
CA MET A 1 1.05 6.90 27.89
C MET A 1 -0.16 7.32 28.71
N ASP A 2 -0.45 8.63 28.82
CA ASP A 2 -1.45 9.15 29.79
C ASP A 2 -2.73 9.72 29.16
N TYR A 3 -2.87 9.71 27.83
CA TYR A 3 -4.02 10.34 27.17
C TYR A 3 -5.25 9.44 27.01
N PHE A 4 -5.09 8.11 27.04
CA PHE A 4 -6.19 7.17 26.86
C PHE A 4 -6.14 6.05 27.91
N GLN A 5 -6.60 6.37 29.12
CA GLN A 5 -6.54 5.46 30.28
C GLN A 5 -7.24 4.10 30.06
N ASN A 6 -8.25 4.06 29.18
CA ASN A 6 -9.04 2.84 28.91
C ASN A 6 -8.80 2.25 27.51
N ALA A 7 -7.79 2.73 26.77
CA ALA A 7 -7.51 2.21 25.43
C ALA A 7 -6.91 0.80 25.51
N LEU A 8 -7.36 -0.07 24.60
CA LEU A 8 -6.67 -1.30 24.26
C LEU A 8 -5.69 -1.02 23.13
N TYR A 9 -4.44 -1.43 23.31
CA TYR A 9 -3.47 -1.44 22.22
C TYR A 9 -3.42 -2.83 21.59
N THR A 10 -3.26 -2.85 20.27
CA THR A 10 -3.20 -4.05 19.44
C THR A 10 -2.19 -3.81 18.33
N TYR A 11 -1.34 -4.79 18.06
CA TYR A 11 -0.37 -4.69 16.97
C TYR A 11 -1.01 -5.02 15.62
N ASP A 12 -0.52 -4.36 14.55
CA ASP A 12 -0.93 -4.69 13.19
C ASP A 12 -0.27 -5.99 12.72
N ARG A 13 -1.10 -6.90 12.20
CA ARG A 13 -0.67 -8.20 11.69
C ARG A 13 0.23 -8.10 10.48
N TYR A 14 0.16 -7.06 9.65
CA TYR A 14 1.06 -6.97 8.51
C TYR A 14 2.48 -6.65 8.90
N HIS A 15 2.67 -5.73 9.85
CA HIS A 15 3.99 -5.45 10.39
C HIS A 15 4.56 -6.70 11.05
N LEU A 16 3.73 -7.42 11.82
CA LEU A 16 4.10 -8.72 12.38
C LEU A 16 4.50 -9.71 11.29
N LYS A 17 3.68 -9.93 10.26
CA LYS A 17 3.98 -10.84 9.14
C LYS A 17 5.22 -10.43 8.36
N THR A 18 5.47 -9.14 8.22
CA THR A 18 6.67 -8.61 7.57
C THR A 18 7.91 -8.97 8.39
N TRP A 19 7.86 -8.82 9.71
CA TRP A 19 8.95 -9.23 10.59
C TRP A 19 9.14 -10.74 10.61
N ILE A 20 8.06 -11.53 10.72
CA ILE A 20 8.08 -13.01 10.59
C ILE A 20 8.80 -13.42 9.30
N LYS A 21 8.49 -12.78 8.17
CA LYS A 21 9.13 -13.05 6.87
C LYS A 21 10.64 -12.83 6.91
N GLN A 22 11.08 -11.77 7.59
CA GLN A 22 12.49 -11.38 7.68
C GLN A 22 13.27 -12.30 8.63
N ALA A 23 12.74 -12.52 9.83
CA ALA A 23 13.35 -13.36 10.85
C ALA A 23 13.47 -14.82 10.39
N LEU A 24 12.41 -15.36 9.78
CA LEU A 24 12.36 -16.73 9.31
C LEU A 24 12.79 -16.88 7.84
N SER A 25 13.61 -15.96 7.30
CA SER A 25 14.02 -15.98 5.89
C SER A 25 14.76 -17.27 5.51
N ASN A 26 15.55 -17.82 6.45
CA ASN A 26 16.35 -19.03 6.25
C ASN A 26 15.59 -20.33 6.56
N ARG A 27 14.37 -20.22 7.10
CA ARG A 27 13.53 -21.37 7.43
C ARG A 27 12.75 -21.86 6.23
N SER A 28 12.26 -23.08 6.32
CA SER A 28 11.43 -23.67 5.28
C SER A 28 10.12 -22.89 5.11
N LYS A 29 9.51 -23.03 3.92
CA LYS A 29 8.20 -22.46 3.65
C LYS A 29 7.15 -23.00 4.63
N GLN A 30 7.25 -24.27 5.03
CA GLN A 30 6.30 -24.92 5.93
C GLN A 30 6.39 -24.34 7.35
N GLU A 31 7.60 -24.15 7.88
CA GLU A 31 7.81 -23.52 9.20
C GLU A 31 7.25 -22.09 9.22
N ARG A 32 7.57 -21.27 8.20
CA ARG A 32 7.00 -19.93 8.08
C ARG A 32 5.48 -19.92 8.02
N GLN A 33 4.91 -20.88 7.29
CA GLN A 33 3.47 -20.97 7.09
C GLN A 33 2.74 -21.27 8.41
N ARG A 34 3.29 -22.13 9.28
CA ARG A 34 2.73 -22.39 10.61
C ARG A 34 2.63 -21.12 11.45
N VAL A 35 3.68 -20.29 11.43
CA VAL A 35 3.68 -19.01 12.16
C VAL A 35 2.66 -18.03 11.57
N TYR A 36 2.51 -17.99 10.24
CA TYR A 36 1.48 -17.16 9.61
C TYR A 36 0.06 -17.61 9.94
N GLU A 37 -0.19 -18.92 9.97
CA GLU A 37 -1.50 -19.46 10.33
C GLU A 37 -1.88 -19.10 11.77
N ALA A 38 -0.94 -19.21 12.70
CA ALA A 38 -1.15 -18.78 14.08
C ALA A 38 -1.38 -17.26 14.19
N ALA A 39 -0.64 -16.45 13.42
CA ALA A 39 -0.84 -15.00 13.36
C ALA A 39 -2.21 -14.61 12.76
N ASP A 40 -2.69 -15.36 11.76
CA ASP A 40 -4.01 -15.16 11.16
C ASP A 40 -5.14 -15.57 12.10
N ALA A 41 -4.92 -16.61 12.91
CA ALA A 41 -5.83 -17.10 13.93
C ALA A 41 -5.85 -16.25 15.21
N HIS A 42 -5.02 -15.20 15.31
CA HIS A 42 -4.87 -14.40 16.53
C HIS A 42 -4.46 -15.22 17.76
N ASP A 43 -3.66 -16.27 17.55
CA ASP A 43 -3.22 -17.18 18.61
C ASP A 43 -1.74 -16.92 18.97
N PRO A 44 -1.45 -16.09 19.99
CA PRO A 44 -0.08 -15.82 20.42
C PRO A 44 0.63 -17.06 20.97
N SER A 45 -0.11 -18.01 21.57
CA SER A 45 0.50 -19.22 22.12
C SER A 45 1.00 -20.14 21.01
N ALA A 46 0.17 -20.35 19.98
CA ALA A 46 0.58 -21.12 18.80
C ALA A 46 1.72 -20.42 18.03
N MET A 47 1.70 -19.08 17.93
CA MET A 47 2.82 -18.34 17.34
C MET A 47 4.12 -18.58 18.10
N LEU A 48 4.10 -18.45 19.44
CA LEU A 48 5.27 -18.66 20.28
C LEU A 48 5.83 -20.08 20.15
N ALA A 49 4.96 -21.08 20.13
CA ALA A 49 5.37 -22.47 19.96
C ALA A 49 6.07 -22.69 18.60
N ALA A 50 5.45 -22.23 17.51
CA ALA A 50 6.00 -22.39 16.16
C ALA A 50 7.31 -21.62 15.96
N ILE A 51 7.44 -20.43 16.56
CA ILE A 51 8.68 -19.64 16.51
C ILE A 51 9.78 -20.29 17.34
N ALA A 52 9.47 -20.83 18.53
CA ALA A 52 10.44 -21.54 19.35
C ALA A 52 10.98 -22.82 18.66
N GLU A 53 10.12 -23.55 17.95
CA GLU A 53 10.55 -24.67 17.11
C GLU A 53 11.54 -24.21 16.02
N ALA A 54 11.21 -23.11 15.33
CA ALA A 54 12.05 -22.56 14.27
C ALA A 54 13.40 -22.02 14.80
N GLU A 55 13.40 -21.38 15.98
CA GLU A 55 14.61 -20.92 16.68
C GLU A 55 15.54 -22.08 17.02
N LYS A 56 14.99 -23.17 17.55
CA LYS A 56 15.75 -24.37 17.90
C LYS A 56 16.35 -25.07 16.66
N ALA A 57 15.66 -24.98 15.53
CA ALA A 57 16.13 -25.54 14.26
C ALA A 57 17.08 -24.62 13.48
N GLU A 58 17.26 -23.37 13.92
CA GLU A 58 18.17 -22.41 13.29
C GLU A 58 19.63 -22.69 13.71
N THR A 59 20.52 -22.71 12.72
CA THR A 59 21.94 -23.01 12.90
C THR A 59 22.80 -21.77 12.77
N ASP A 60 22.32 -20.75 12.07
CA ASP A 60 22.99 -19.47 11.95
C ASP A 60 22.75 -18.63 13.21
N VAL A 61 23.83 -18.20 13.88
CA VAL A 61 23.77 -17.54 15.18
C VAL A 61 23.08 -16.17 15.11
N GLU A 62 23.32 -15.40 14.05
CA GLU A 62 22.69 -14.09 13.87
C GLU A 62 21.18 -14.22 13.64
N LYS A 63 20.78 -15.20 12.79
CA LYS A 63 19.38 -15.48 12.55
C LYS A 63 18.68 -16.09 13.76
N GLN A 64 19.35 -16.95 14.50
CA GLN A 64 18.79 -17.49 15.75
C GLN A 64 18.49 -16.35 16.73
N ALA A 65 19.40 -15.38 16.88
CA ALA A 65 19.16 -14.20 17.71
C ALA A 65 18.00 -13.32 17.18
N GLU A 66 17.87 -13.14 15.87
CA GLU A 66 16.74 -12.42 15.27
C GLU A 66 15.40 -13.11 15.56
N ILE A 67 15.34 -14.44 15.44
CA ILE A 67 14.16 -15.25 15.75
C ILE A 67 13.85 -15.19 17.26
N ALA A 68 14.87 -15.27 18.12
CA ALA A 68 14.71 -15.15 19.57
C ALA A 68 14.13 -13.78 19.96
N GLY A 69 14.61 -12.69 19.33
CA GLY A 69 14.08 -11.34 19.56
C GLY A 69 12.61 -11.20 19.12
N LEU A 70 12.22 -11.81 17.99
CA LEU A 70 10.82 -11.89 17.59
C LEU A 70 9.98 -12.68 18.62
N ARG A 71 10.49 -13.81 19.12
CA ARG A 71 9.82 -14.63 20.13
C ARG A 71 9.61 -13.86 21.44
N GLU A 72 10.66 -13.22 21.95
CA GLU A 72 10.62 -12.43 23.19
C GLU A 72 9.62 -11.28 23.06
N PHE A 73 9.65 -10.56 21.94
CA PHE A 73 8.70 -9.50 21.67
C PHE A 73 7.24 -9.98 21.70
N ILE A 74 6.94 -11.14 21.09
CA ILE A 74 5.60 -11.72 21.13
C ILE A 74 5.24 -12.18 22.54
N LEU A 75 6.19 -12.75 23.28
CA LEU A 75 5.99 -13.25 24.64
C LEU A 75 5.61 -12.13 25.61
N GLU A 76 6.27 -10.97 25.50
CA GLU A 76 5.98 -9.78 26.30
C GLU A 76 4.65 -9.11 25.92
N ASN A 77 4.19 -9.31 24.70
CA ASN A 77 3.05 -8.58 24.12
C ASN A 77 1.89 -9.50 23.70
N GLN A 78 1.76 -10.69 24.28
CA GLN A 78 0.76 -11.70 23.86
C GLN A 78 -0.66 -11.14 23.77
N GLU A 79 -1.07 -10.37 24.78
CA GLU A 79 -2.38 -9.73 24.84
C GLU A 79 -2.65 -8.78 23.67
N ALA A 80 -1.62 -8.12 23.15
CA ALA A 80 -1.72 -7.19 22.03
C ALA A 80 -1.82 -7.88 20.67
N PHE A 81 -1.58 -9.20 20.60
CA PHE A 81 -1.73 -10.01 19.39
C PHE A 81 -3.04 -10.80 19.33
N ARG A 82 -3.72 -10.96 20.46
CA ARG A 82 -5.09 -11.47 20.51
C ARG A 82 -6.03 -10.56 19.72
N ASP A 83 -7.13 -11.11 19.21
CA ASP A 83 -8.13 -10.30 18.52
C ASP A 83 -8.74 -9.31 19.51
N TYR A 84 -8.57 -8.02 19.24
CA TYR A 84 -9.08 -6.94 20.09
C TYR A 84 -10.60 -7.04 20.27
N ARG A 85 -11.32 -7.62 19.31
CA ARG A 85 -12.78 -7.80 19.39
C ARG A 85 -13.15 -8.79 20.49
N GLU A 86 -12.38 -9.85 20.66
CA GLU A 86 -12.59 -10.79 21.77
C GLU A 86 -12.32 -10.12 23.11
N ARG A 87 -11.23 -9.36 23.21
CA ARG A 87 -10.87 -8.58 24.41
C ARG A 87 -11.93 -7.53 24.76
N LEU A 88 -12.59 -6.95 23.75
CA LEU A 88 -13.71 -6.02 23.94
C LEU A 88 -14.99 -6.74 24.40
N LYS A 89 -15.30 -7.91 23.82
CA LYS A 89 -16.42 -8.75 24.27
C LYS A 89 -16.28 -9.19 25.73
N GLU A 90 -15.07 -9.56 26.16
CA GLU A 90 -14.76 -9.88 27.56
C GLU A 90 -15.07 -8.70 28.50
N LYS A 91 -14.98 -7.47 28.00
CA LYS A 91 -15.34 -6.24 28.74
C LYS A 91 -16.81 -5.83 28.56
N GLY A 92 -17.64 -6.66 27.93
CA GLY A 92 -19.06 -6.40 27.71
C GLY A 92 -19.37 -5.40 26.59
N VAL A 93 -18.41 -5.12 25.70
CA VAL A 93 -18.64 -4.26 24.53
C VAL A 93 -19.18 -5.09 23.37
N ASP A 94 -20.29 -4.66 22.77
CA ASP A 94 -20.79 -5.28 21.54
C ASP A 94 -19.84 -4.95 20.38
N THR A 95 -19.27 -5.99 19.77
CA THR A 95 -18.34 -5.87 18.65
C THR A 95 -19.00 -6.20 17.31
N SER A 96 -20.32 -6.28 17.26
CA SER A 96 -21.06 -6.50 16.02
C SER A 96 -20.76 -5.38 15.02
N GLY A 97 -20.39 -5.74 13.80
CA GLY A 97 -19.98 -4.80 12.76
C GLY A 97 -18.51 -4.34 12.81
N MET A 98 -17.74 -4.72 13.84
CA MET A 98 -16.31 -4.40 13.91
C MET A 98 -15.45 -5.34 13.05
N ARG A 99 -14.46 -4.78 12.35
CA ARG A 99 -13.50 -5.52 11.51
C ARG A 99 -12.21 -5.81 12.28
N PRO A 100 -11.52 -6.94 12.02
CA PRO A 100 -10.22 -7.21 12.64
C PRO A 100 -9.18 -6.17 12.21
N MET A 101 -8.18 -5.96 13.05
CA MET A 101 -7.04 -5.10 12.74
C MET A 101 -6.27 -5.67 11.52
N GLY A 102 -5.80 -4.79 10.63
CA GLY A 102 -5.15 -5.12 9.36
C GLY A 102 -6.00 -4.88 8.11
N SER A 103 -7.32 -4.66 8.22
CA SER A 103 -8.14 -4.20 7.08
C SER A 103 -7.80 -2.78 6.62
N ALA A 104 -7.18 -1.98 7.49
CA ALA A 104 -6.74 -0.63 7.17
C ALA A 104 -5.67 -0.62 6.08
N GLU A 105 -4.80 -1.62 6.04
CA GLU A 105 -3.71 -1.64 5.08
C GLU A 105 -4.12 -1.96 3.65
N SER A 106 -5.11 -2.85 3.46
CA SER A 106 -5.69 -3.06 2.14
C SER A 106 -6.24 -1.74 1.58
N ASN A 107 -6.84 -0.92 2.44
CA ASN A 107 -7.33 0.41 2.07
C ASN A 107 -6.16 1.38 1.78
N MET A 108 -5.09 1.33 2.60
CA MET A 108 -3.88 2.12 2.37
C MET A 108 -3.20 1.78 1.03
N ASN A 109 -3.23 0.52 0.59
CA ASN A 109 -2.68 0.15 -0.72
C ASN A 109 -3.50 0.75 -1.88
N LEU A 110 -4.83 0.85 -1.74
CA LEU A 110 -5.69 1.53 -2.72
C LEU A 110 -5.34 3.02 -2.80
N MET A 111 -5.19 3.69 -1.65
CA MET A 111 -4.72 5.07 -1.57
C MET A 111 -3.33 5.24 -2.18
N SER A 112 -2.36 4.41 -1.79
CA SER A 112 -0.98 4.47 -2.28
C SER A 112 -0.86 4.30 -3.80
N LYS A 113 -1.69 3.43 -4.40
CA LYS A 113 -1.74 3.26 -5.85
C LYS A 113 -2.10 4.57 -6.56
N ARG A 114 -3.08 5.30 -6.03
CA ARG A 114 -3.55 6.57 -6.62
C ARG A 114 -2.64 7.75 -6.31
N LEU A 115 -2.02 7.77 -5.14
CA LEU A 115 -1.26 8.93 -4.67
C LEU A 115 0.21 8.89 -5.08
N LYS A 116 0.86 7.71 -5.01
CA LYS A 116 2.32 7.58 -5.10
C LYS A 116 2.79 6.74 -6.29
N LYS A 117 2.16 5.58 -6.54
CA LYS A 117 2.76 4.53 -7.40
C LYS A 117 2.74 4.83 -8.91
N ASN A 118 1.99 5.83 -9.37
CA ASN A 118 1.79 6.11 -10.78
C ASN A 118 2.47 7.41 -11.26
N GLY A 119 3.50 7.90 -10.55
CA GLY A 119 4.28 9.08 -10.99
C GLY A 119 3.56 10.42 -10.87
N TYR A 120 2.47 10.48 -10.10
CA TYR A 120 1.77 11.74 -9.82
C TYR A 120 2.59 12.62 -8.87
N SER A 121 2.61 13.93 -9.16
CA SER A 121 3.06 14.96 -8.23
C SER A 121 1.84 15.78 -7.82
N TRP A 122 1.62 15.90 -6.51
CA TRP A 122 0.48 16.60 -5.94
C TRP A 122 0.96 17.86 -5.21
N SER A 123 0.26 18.98 -5.41
CA SER A 123 0.31 20.07 -4.44
C SER A 123 -0.33 19.60 -3.13
N ARG A 124 -0.04 20.26 -1.99
CA ARG A 124 -0.66 19.91 -0.70
C ARG A 124 -2.19 19.95 -0.76
N SER A 125 -2.75 20.97 -1.42
CA SER A 125 -4.19 21.09 -1.63
C SER A 125 -4.74 20.00 -2.55
N GLY A 126 -4.05 19.68 -3.65
CA GLY A 126 -4.43 18.61 -4.56
C GLY A 126 -4.39 17.22 -3.91
N LEU A 127 -3.39 16.97 -3.06
CA LEU A 127 -3.31 15.75 -2.26
C LEU A 127 -4.49 15.63 -1.30
N GLY A 128 -4.80 16.71 -0.56
CA GLY A 128 -5.94 16.74 0.35
C GLY A 128 -7.27 16.51 -0.38
N ALA A 129 -7.50 17.19 -1.50
CA ALA A 129 -8.70 17.00 -2.32
C ALA A 129 -8.82 15.57 -2.85
N MET A 130 -7.72 14.98 -3.34
CA MET A 130 -7.71 13.60 -3.83
C MET A 130 -8.00 12.59 -2.71
N VAL A 131 -7.38 12.74 -1.54
CA VAL A 131 -7.63 11.88 -0.38
C VAL A 131 -9.11 11.95 0.03
N ASN A 132 -9.68 13.15 0.14
CA ASN A 132 -11.09 13.33 0.47
C ASN A 132 -12.01 12.69 -0.57
N ALA A 133 -11.73 12.87 -1.86
CA ALA A 133 -12.48 12.23 -2.93
C ALA A 133 -12.42 10.69 -2.84
N MET A 134 -11.26 10.12 -2.49
CA MET A 134 -11.12 8.68 -2.28
C MET A 134 -11.88 8.18 -1.05
N ILE A 135 -11.88 8.95 0.06
CA ILE A 135 -12.67 8.61 1.26
C ILE A 135 -14.16 8.56 0.90
N HIS A 136 -14.69 9.62 0.27
CA HIS A 136 -16.09 9.64 -0.15
C HIS A 136 -16.43 8.56 -1.18
N LEU A 137 -15.49 8.19 -2.05
CA LEU A 137 -15.67 7.07 -2.97
C LEU A 137 -15.84 5.75 -2.22
N PHE A 138 -15.01 5.48 -1.21
CA PHE A 138 -15.06 4.23 -0.44
C PHE A 138 -16.26 4.18 0.51
N GLU A 139 -16.71 5.33 0.99
CA GLU A 139 -17.93 5.46 1.81
C GLU A 139 -19.22 5.46 0.97
N GLY A 140 -19.11 5.55 -0.36
CA GLY A 140 -20.26 5.65 -1.26
C GLY A 140 -20.95 7.02 -1.26
N THR A 141 -20.35 8.04 -0.65
CA THR A 141 -20.89 9.40 -0.48
C THR A 141 -20.35 10.40 -1.51
N LEU A 142 -19.51 9.96 -2.45
CA LEU A 142 -18.86 10.86 -3.43
C LEU A 142 -19.85 11.68 -4.24
N VAL A 143 -20.92 11.05 -4.73
CA VAL A 143 -21.95 11.77 -5.52
C VAL A 143 -22.57 12.89 -4.68
N ASP A 144 -22.82 12.64 -3.40
CA ASP A 144 -23.47 13.56 -2.48
C ASP A 144 -22.60 14.79 -2.20
N VAL A 145 -21.30 14.57 -2.04
CA VAL A 145 -20.33 15.65 -1.88
C VAL A 145 -20.11 16.43 -3.16
N LEU A 146 -20.26 15.79 -4.33
CA LEU A 146 -20.13 16.46 -5.63
C LEU A 146 -21.41 17.19 -6.07
N ARG A 147 -22.59 16.84 -5.54
CA ARG A 147 -23.88 17.44 -5.90
C ARG A 147 -23.89 18.98 -5.80
N PRO A 148 -23.38 19.64 -4.75
CA PRO A 148 -23.31 21.10 -4.67
C PRO A 148 -22.41 21.75 -5.72
N PHE A 149 -21.45 21.00 -6.27
CA PHE A 149 -20.55 21.46 -7.33
C PHE A 149 -21.10 21.15 -8.74
N ALA A 150 -22.18 20.38 -8.84
CA ALA A 150 -22.83 20.04 -10.10
C ALA A 150 -23.74 21.17 -10.63
N THR A 151 -24.04 22.17 -9.80
CA THR A 151 -24.87 23.33 -10.16
C THR A 151 -23.99 24.55 -10.45
N ASP A 152 -23.50 24.64 -11.70
CA ASP A 152 -23.30 25.94 -12.37
C ASP A 152 -22.98 25.84 -13.89
N ARG A 153 -23.15 24.67 -14.54
CA ARG A 153 -22.91 24.52 -16.00
C ARG A 153 -23.89 23.63 -16.76
N VAL A 154 -25.10 23.41 -16.25
CA VAL A 154 -26.17 22.86 -17.09
C VAL A 154 -27.14 23.98 -17.41
N SER A 155 -26.69 24.93 -18.22
CA SER A 155 -27.60 25.53 -19.18
C SER A 155 -28.13 24.39 -20.05
N GLU A 156 -29.45 24.30 -20.18
CA GLU A 156 -30.14 23.43 -21.12
C GLU A 156 -29.72 23.80 -22.56
N GLU A 157 -28.54 23.36 -22.97
CA GLU A 157 -28.18 23.28 -24.38
C GLU A 157 -28.36 21.85 -24.83
N GLU A 158 -29.27 21.70 -25.80
CA GLU A 158 -29.61 20.49 -26.54
C GLU A 158 -28.43 19.52 -26.64
N THR A 159 -28.66 18.25 -26.27
CA THR A 159 -27.67 17.18 -26.44
C THR A 159 -27.13 17.20 -27.88
N PRO A 160 -25.85 17.56 -28.12
CA PRO A 160 -25.32 17.47 -29.47
C PRO A 160 -25.25 15.99 -29.83
N LYS A 161 -25.97 15.63 -30.89
CA LYS A 161 -25.93 14.29 -31.50
C LYS A 161 -24.48 13.98 -31.87
N GLY A 162 -23.88 13.06 -31.13
CA GLY A 162 -22.52 12.56 -31.34
C GLY A 162 -21.48 13.28 -30.48
N MET A 163 -20.86 12.55 -29.55
CA MET A 163 -19.66 13.02 -28.86
C MET A 163 -18.60 13.40 -29.92
N PRO A 164 -18.16 14.67 -30.00
CA PRO A 164 -17.02 14.99 -30.83
C PRO A 164 -15.81 14.25 -30.29
N SER A 165 -15.08 13.56 -31.17
CA SER A 165 -13.87 12.84 -30.81
C SER A 165 -12.89 13.76 -30.07
N MET A 166 -12.54 13.39 -28.83
CA MET A 166 -11.55 14.10 -28.01
C MET A 166 -10.15 14.13 -28.64
N ALA A 167 -9.94 13.40 -29.74
CA ALA A 167 -8.71 13.46 -30.53
C ALA A 167 -8.36 14.88 -31.01
N HIS A 168 -9.35 15.75 -31.22
CA HIS A 168 -9.07 17.14 -31.61
C HIS A 168 -8.45 17.95 -30.46
N PHE A 169 -8.95 17.78 -29.24
CA PHE A 169 -8.43 18.48 -28.05
C PHE A 169 -7.04 17.97 -27.66
N LEU A 170 -6.74 16.68 -27.89
CA LEU A 170 -5.39 16.12 -27.73
C LEU A 170 -4.39 16.66 -28.77
N LYS A 171 -4.86 17.17 -29.91
CA LYS A 171 -4.02 17.80 -30.96
C LYS A 171 -3.84 19.29 -30.74
N GLN A 172 -4.63 19.91 -29.86
CA GLN A 172 -4.51 21.34 -29.56
C GLN A 172 -3.27 21.55 -28.68
N LYS A 173 -2.21 22.15 -29.25
CA LYS A 173 -1.03 22.58 -28.52
C LYS A 173 -1.43 23.64 -27.49
N THR A 174 -1.68 23.23 -26.25
CA THR A 174 -2.07 24.13 -25.15
C THR A 174 -0.93 25.06 -24.72
N GLN A 175 0.30 24.79 -25.17
CA GLN A 175 1.47 25.63 -25.05
C GLN A 175 2.51 25.14 -26.07
N GLU A 176 3.33 26.04 -26.61
CA GLU A 176 4.58 25.58 -27.22
C GLU A 176 5.41 24.94 -26.12
N SER A 177 5.57 23.62 -26.17
CA SER A 177 6.56 22.96 -25.34
C SER A 177 7.92 23.49 -25.78
N ILE A 178 8.55 24.28 -24.93
CA ILE A 178 10.00 24.42 -24.96
C ILE A 178 10.52 23.05 -24.50
N GLY A 179 10.56 22.10 -25.44
CA GLY A 179 11.23 20.83 -25.22
C GLY A 179 12.63 21.11 -24.68
N ALA A 180 13.13 20.25 -23.79
CA ALA A 180 14.47 20.39 -23.24
C ALA A 180 15.47 20.55 -24.41
N ARG A 181 16.00 21.75 -24.60
CA ARG A 181 16.93 22.08 -25.69
C ARG A 181 18.29 21.37 -25.51
N SER A 182 18.54 20.86 -24.31
CA SER A 182 19.64 19.93 -24.02
C SER A 182 19.22 19.04 -22.85
N GLY A 183 19.17 17.74 -23.08
CA GLY A 183 18.82 16.74 -22.07
C GLY A 183 19.31 15.38 -22.51
N ARG A 184 19.82 14.58 -21.58
CA ARG A 184 20.27 13.20 -21.84
C ARG A 184 19.12 12.25 -21.55
N LEU A 185 18.80 11.36 -22.48
CA LEU A 185 17.84 10.29 -22.25
C LEU A 185 18.58 9.13 -21.55
N PRO A 186 18.24 8.77 -20.30
CA PRO A 186 18.93 7.70 -19.58
C PRO A 186 18.87 6.34 -20.31
N ALA A 187 17.86 6.13 -21.15
CA ALA A 187 17.76 4.94 -21.99
C ALA A 187 18.89 4.84 -23.04
N LEU A 188 19.49 5.96 -23.45
CA LEU A 188 20.57 6.01 -24.44
C LEU A 188 21.97 5.84 -23.83
N GLU A 189 22.15 6.12 -22.53
CA GLU A 189 23.46 6.12 -21.85
C GLU A 189 23.50 5.21 -20.60
N GLY A 190 22.37 4.60 -20.20
CA GLY A 190 22.23 3.80 -18.98
C GLY A 190 22.25 2.27 -19.20
N ARG A 191 21.84 1.51 -18.18
CA ARG A 191 21.83 0.03 -18.22
C ARG A 191 20.88 -0.59 -19.25
N ASP A 192 19.95 0.19 -19.77
CA ASP A 192 18.88 -0.26 -20.66
C ASP A 192 19.20 -0.11 -22.16
N GLN A 193 20.44 0.26 -22.51
CA GLN A 193 20.90 0.49 -23.88
C GLN A 193 20.67 -0.69 -24.84
N THR A 194 20.67 -1.92 -24.32
CA THR A 194 20.52 -3.15 -25.12
C THR A 194 19.05 -3.53 -25.34
N LYS A 195 18.10 -2.84 -24.71
CA LYS A 195 16.67 -3.14 -24.89
C LYS A 195 16.19 -2.71 -26.27
N PRO A 196 15.24 -3.44 -26.90
CA PRO A 196 14.80 -3.16 -28.28
C PRO A 196 14.34 -1.72 -28.52
N PHE A 197 13.66 -1.11 -27.54
CA PHE A 197 13.22 0.28 -27.66
C PHE A 197 14.38 1.29 -27.60
N ALA A 198 15.44 1.01 -26.83
CA ALA A 198 16.61 1.87 -26.74
C ALA A 198 17.45 1.81 -28.02
N LEU A 199 17.56 0.64 -28.65
CA LEU A 199 18.18 0.46 -29.96
C LEU A 199 17.43 1.22 -31.06
N ALA A 200 16.10 1.15 -31.07
CA ALA A 200 15.27 1.90 -32.00
C ALA A 200 15.46 3.42 -31.84
N LEU A 201 15.50 3.91 -30.60
CA LEU A 201 15.77 5.32 -30.31
C LEU A 201 17.18 5.76 -30.74
N ARG A 202 18.20 4.92 -30.49
CA ARG A 202 19.58 5.18 -30.96
C ARG A 202 19.66 5.30 -32.48
N GLY A 203 19.00 4.40 -33.21
CA GLY A 203 18.91 4.44 -34.67
C GLY A 203 18.25 5.71 -35.19
N LEU A 204 17.18 6.18 -34.53
CA LEU A 204 16.51 7.44 -34.89
C LEU A 204 17.36 8.68 -34.58
N THR A 205 18.23 8.63 -33.58
CA THR A 205 19.16 9.72 -33.23
C THR A 205 20.46 9.73 -34.05
N GLY A 206 20.65 8.77 -34.97
CA GLY A 206 21.91 8.62 -35.73
C GLY A 206 23.09 8.13 -34.89
N LEU A 207 22.83 7.58 -33.70
CA LEU A 207 23.83 7.01 -32.78
C LEU A 207 24.05 5.50 -33.03
N SER A 208 23.70 5.01 -34.21
CA SER A 208 23.94 3.64 -34.63
C SER A 208 25.39 3.48 -35.07
N GLU A 209 26.28 3.18 -34.12
CA GLU A 209 27.35 2.15 -34.19
C GLU A 209 28.47 2.39 -33.17
N LEU A 210 28.59 1.44 -32.23
CA LEU A 210 29.80 0.68 -31.88
C LEU A 210 29.35 -0.62 -31.19
#